data_AF-A0A7D5S7H8-F1
#
_entry.id   AF-A0A7D5S7H8-F1
#
_cell.length_a   1.000
_cell.length_b   1.000
_cell.length_c   1.000
_cell.angle_alpha   90.00
_cell.angle_beta   90.00
_cell.angle_gamma   90.00
#
_symmetry.space_group_name_H-M   'P 1'
#
loop_
_entity.id
_entity.type
_entity.pdbx_description
1 polymer ?
#
loop_
_entity_poly.entity_id
_entity_poly.type
_entity_poly.pdbx_seq_one_letter_code
_entity_poly.pdbx_strand_id
1 'polypeptide(L)'
;MYQRLFLCCALFLIVLRAGANNITLHFKEAGKLNRLMSVRIKCILANQSVVQGYSDSLGTFTLKMPHFRVQLRCSLLGYSSFSKQINPSDLTTGAGGPEYTVLLERNVQNIQEVVVTGQAQPVLAKQSIYKVNTISAEQIAQRGAVNLGDVLGFEMNQLINNDNILGSSVSMGGLGGQNVKILVNGIPVAGRENGNIDLGQLNMNNIKRVEMIQGPMSVMYGSNALGGVINLITNTPTRKLNFNVRTYLESIGRYNFRGKAVG
;
A
#
# COMPACT_ATOMS: atom_id res chain seq x y z
N MET A 1 -55.38 2.59 -45.44
CA MET A 1 -54.81 1.41 -44.72
C MET A 1 -53.28 1.30 -44.93
N TYR A 2 -52.52 2.41 -44.83
CA TYR A 2 -51.05 2.39 -45.00
C TYR A 2 -50.28 3.18 -43.94
N GLN A 3 -50.96 3.81 -42.98
CA GLN A 3 -50.34 4.74 -42.03
C GLN A 3 -49.96 4.10 -40.67
N ARG A 4 -50.27 2.80 -40.48
CA ARG A 4 -49.90 2.05 -39.25
C ARG A 4 -48.67 1.16 -39.41
N LEU A 5 -48.15 0.96 -40.63
CA LEU A 5 -47.01 0.07 -40.87
C LEU A 5 -45.64 0.78 -40.77
N PHE A 6 -45.60 2.11 -40.88
CA PHE A 6 -44.33 2.86 -40.80
C PHE A 6 -43.86 3.09 -39.36
N LEU A 7 -44.76 3.04 -38.37
CA LEU A 7 -44.43 3.31 -36.98
C LEU A 7 -43.74 2.13 -36.27
N CYS A 8 -43.93 0.89 -36.74
CA CYS A 8 -43.21 -0.27 -36.21
C CYS A 8 -41.76 -0.36 -36.72
N CYS A 9 -41.46 0.09 -37.95
CA CYS A 9 -40.07 0.13 -38.44
C CYS A 9 -39.25 1.26 -37.80
N ALA A 10 -39.87 2.36 -37.39
CA ALA A 10 -39.19 3.42 -36.64
C ALA A 10 -38.93 3.05 -35.17
N LEU A 11 -39.76 2.17 -34.57
CA LEU A 11 -39.52 1.67 -33.20
C LEU A 11 -38.57 0.46 -33.15
N PHE A 12 -38.38 -0.25 -34.27
CA PHE A 12 -37.43 -1.38 -34.36
C PHE A 12 -35.99 -0.96 -34.64
N LEU A 13 -35.74 0.32 -34.93
CA LEU A 13 -34.39 0.89 -35.09
C LEU A 13 -33.74 1.36 -33.77
N ILE A 14 -34.44 1.24 -32.64
CA ILE A 14 -33.93 1.66 -31.32
C ILE A 14 -33.39 0.48 -30.49
N VAL A 15 -33.50 -0.76 -30.96
CA VAL A 15 -32.97 -1.94 -30.25
C VAL A 15 -31.93 -2.64 -31.11
N LEU A 16 -30.72 -2.07 -31.22
CA LEU A 16 -29.44 -2.79 -31.42
C LEU A 16 -28.25 -1.81 -31.48
N ARG A 17 -27.98 -1.14 -30.36
CA ARG A 17 -26.59 -0.78 -29.99
C ARG A 17 -26.25 -1.33 -28.61
N ALA A 18 -26.53 -2.62 -28.42
CA ALA A 18 -25.75 -3.42 -27.49
C ALA A 18 -24.45 -3.86 -28.20
N GLY A 19 -23.71 -2.90 -28.76
CA GLY A 19 -22.39 -3.13 -29.29
C GLY A 19 -21.44 -3.25 -28.10
N ALA A 20 -20.63 -4.31 -28.06
CA ALA A 20 -19.70 -4.58 -26.98
C ALA A 20 -18.96 -3.29 -26.54
N ASN A 21 -19.32 -2.75 -25.38
CA ASN A 21 -18.73 -1.54 -24.82
C ASN A 21 -17.34 -1.90 -24.29
N ASN A 22 -16.36 -2.06 -25.15
CA ASN A 22 -14.98 -2.28 -24.76
C ASN A 22 -14.20 -1.01 -25.05
N ILE A 23 -13.38 -0.56 -24.11
CA ILE A 23 -12.46 0.56 -24.32
C ILE A 23 -11.06 -0.01 -24.51
N THR A 24 -10.37 0.41 -25.55
CA THR A 24 -8.95 0.07 -25.74
C THR A 24 -8.07 1.18 -25.19
N LEU A 25 -7.23 0.86 -24.23
CA LEU A 25 -6.22 1.76 -23.68
C LEU A 25 -4.90 1.56 -24.41
N HIS A 26 -4.27 2.65 -24.84
CA HIS A 26 -2.95 2.64 -25.47
C HIS A 26 -1.93 3.31 -24.56
N PHE A 27 -0.83 2.64 -24.26
CA PHE A 27 0.22 3.17 -23.39
C PHE A 27 1.45 3.58 -24.20
N LYS A 28 1.84 4.85 -24.09
CA LYS A 28 3.02 5.40 -24.79
C LYS A 28 3.89 6.22 -23.85
N GLU A 29 5.18 6.31 -24.16
CA GLU A 29 6.10 7.20 -23.46
C GLU A 29 5.79 8.67 -23.82
N ALA A 30 5.81 9.56 -22.83
CA ALA A 30 5.64 10.99 -23.08
C ALA A 30 6.89 11.54 -23.81
N GLY A 31 6.69 12.27 -24.91
CA GLY A 31 7.78 12.84 -25.71
C GLY A 31 8.47 11.85 -26.67
N LYS A 32 8.19 10.56 -26.58
CA LYS A 32 8.64 9.53 -27.54
C LYS A 32 7.45 8.66 -27.92
N LEU A 33 7.15 8.49 -29.21
CA LEU A 33 6.03 7.65 -29.68
C LEU A 33 6.16 6.13 -29.40
N ASN A 34 7.10 5.74 -28.53
CA ASN A 34 7.33 4.36 -28.12
C ASN A 34 6.13 3.82 -27.33
N ARG A 35 5.69 2.61 -27.69
CA ARG A 35 4.62 1.88 -27.00
C ARG A 35 5.19 1.18 -25.78
N LEU A 36 4.42 1.14 -24.69
CA LEU A 36 4.85 0.59 -23.40
C LEU A 36 4.14 -0.72 -23.09
N MET A 37 4.90 -1.80 -23.05
CA MET A 37 4.42 -3.13 -22.63
C MET A 37 4.53 -3.32 -21.11
N SER A 38 3.77 -4.27 -20.57
CA SER A 38 3.82 -4.67 -19.15
C SER A 38 3.51 -3.54 -18.16
N VAL A 39 2.82 -2.48 -18.60
CA VAL A 39 2.28 -1.44 -17.72
C VAL A 39 1.23 -2.10 -16.83
N ARG A 40 1.37 -2.02 -15.51
CA ARG A 40 0.33 -2.50 -14.60
C ARG A 40 -0.85 -1.53 -14.66
N ILE A 41 -2.04 -2.06 -14.96
CA ILE A 41 -3.30 -1.32 -15.04
C ILE A 41 -4.21 -1.73 -13.88
N LYS A 42 -4.80 -0.74 -13.22
CA LYS A 42 -5.89 -0.90 -12.27
C LYS A 42 -7.00 0.10 -12.61
N CYS A 43 -8.15 -0.40 -13.03
CA CYS A 43 -9.36 0.35 -13.28
C CYS A 43 -10.33 0.16 -12.12
N ILE A 44 -10.81 1.25 -11.54
CA ILE A 44 -11.89 1.23 -10.55
C ILE A 44 -13.15 1.75 -11.26
N LEU A 45 -14.14 0.89 -11.39
CA LEU A 45 -15.43 1.18 -12.04
C LEU A 45 -16.36 1.91 -11.06
N ALA A 46 -17.41 2.55 -11.58
CA ALA A 46 -18.39 3.28 -10.76
C ALA A 46 -19.08 2.42 -9.68
N ASN A 47 -19.25 1.13 -9.94
CA ASN A 47 -19.78 0.15 -9.00
C ASN A 47 -18.73 -0.37 -7.99
N GLN A 48 -17.59 0.33 -7.85
CA GLN A 48 -16.44 -0.07 -7.03
C GLN A 48 -15.77 -1.38 -7.44
N SER A 49 -16.17 -2.01 -8.56
CA SER A 49 -15.49 -3.19 -9.07
C SER A 49 -14.11 -2.81 -9.59
N VAL A 50 -13.15 -3.69 -9.35
CA VAL A 50 -11.76 -3.44 -9.71
C VAL A 50 -11.34 -4.41 -10.81
N VAL A 51 -10.97 -3.86 -11.97
CA VAL A 51 -10.37 -4.62 -13.08
C VAL A 51 -8.89 -4.33 -13.11
N GLN A 52 -8.06 -5.37 -13.16
CA GLN A 52 -6.60 -5.23 -13.19
C GLN A 52 -6.03 -6.08 -14.32
N GLY A 53 -4.87 -5.67 -14.82
CA GLY A 53 -4.15 -6.39 -15.84
C GLY A 53 -2.84 -5.72 -16.20
N TYR A 54 -2.24 -6.18 -17.29
CA TYR A 54 -1.00 -5.66 -17.83
C TYR A 54 -1.20 -5.30 -19.31
N SER A 55 -0.48 -4.28 -19.80
CA SER A 55 -0.47 -4.00 -21.24
C SER A 55 0.28 -5.11 -21.99
N ASP A 56 -0.22 -5.46 -23.16
CA ASP A 56 0.36 -6.47 -24.04
C ASP A 56 1.66 -5.98 -24.74
N SER A 57 2.20 -6.80 -25.64
CA SER A 57 3.40 -6.47 -26.43
C SER A 57 3.20 -5.28 -27.38
N LEU A 58 1.96 -4.93 -27.71
CA LEU A 58 1.59 -3.78 -28.51
C LEU A 58 1.29 -2.54 -27.65
N GLY A 59 1.45 -2.64 -26.33
CA GLY A 59 1.15 -1.56 -25.39
C GLY A 59 -0.34 -1.26 -25.29
N THR A 60 -1.20 -2.26 -25.53
CA THR A 60 -2.66 -2.14 -25.46
C THR A 60 -3.25 -2.91 -24.28
N PHE A 61 -4.41 -2.44 -23.80
CA PHE A 61 -5.23 -3.15 -22.84
C PHE A 61 -6.71 -2.89 -23.11
N THR A 62 -7.50 -3.95 -23.28
CA THR A 62 -8.95 -3.83 -23.54
C THR A 62 -9.73 -3.96 -22.24
N LEU A 63 -10.35 -2.87 -21.81
CA LEU A 63 -11.29 -2.85 -20.71
C LEU A 63 -12.68 -3.23 -21.22
N LYS A 64 -13.18 -4.40 -20.80
CA LYS A 64 -14.52 -4.87 -21.18
C LYS A 64 -15.60 -4.26 -20.30
N MET A 65 -16.69 -3.83 -20.92
CA MET A 65 -17.91 -3.32 -20.28
C MET A 65 -17.65 -2.26 -19.18
N PRO A 66 -16.95 -1.15 -19.47
CA PRO A 66 -16.77 -0.10 -18.48
C PRO A 66 -18.08 0.63 -18.24
N HIS A 67 -18.59 0.52 -17.02
CA HIS A 67 -19.62 1.43 -16.53
C HIS A 67 -18.91 2.72 -16.07
N PHE A 68 -19.09 3.79 -16.82
CA PHE A 68 -18.56 5.10 -16.46
C PHE A 68 -19.17 5.59 -15.14
N ARG A 69 -18.43 6.31 -14.28
CA ARG A 69 -17.07 6.88 -14.40
C ARG A 69 -15.95 5.85 -14.07
N VAL A 70 -14.85 5.85 -14.83
CA VAL A 70 -13.74 4.90 -14.60
C VAL A 70 -12.53 5.64 -14.04
N GLN A 71 -12.07 5.28 -12.85
CA GLN A 71 -10.77 5.77 -12.35
C GLN A 71 -9.67 4.83 -12.83
N LEU A 72 -8.86 5.31 -13.79
CA LEU A 72 -7.72 4.60 -14.33
C LEU A 72 -6.48 4.91 -13.51
N ARG A 73 -5.77 3.88 -13.06
CA ARG A 73 -4.43 3.99 -12.46
C ARG A 73 -3.46 3.07 -13.20
N CYS A 74 -2.31 3.60 -13.56
CA CYS A 74 -1.28 2.89 -14.31
C CYS A 74 0.09 3.10 -13.67
N SER A 75 0.90 2.05 -13.63
CA SER A 75 2.25 2.09 -13.09
C SER A 75 3.18 1.19 -13.89
N LEU A 76 4.37 1.70 -14.22
CA LEU A 76 5.45 0.95 -14.86
C LEU A 76 6.78 1.35 -14.20
N LEU A 77 7.69 0.39 -14.02
CA LEU A 77 8.99 0.66 -13.39
C LEU A 77 9.79 1.67 -14.22
N GLY A 78 10.33 2.70 -13.57
CA GLY A 78 11.08 3.77 -14.23
C GLY A 78 10.20 4.85 -14.87
N TYR A 79 8.88 4.83 -14.65
CA TYR A 79 7.92 5.84 -15.10
C TYR A 79 7.11 6.40 -13.92
N SER A 80 6.62 7.63 -14.06
CA SER A 80 5.67 8.20 -13.10
C SER A 80 4.33 7.46 -13.15
N SER A 81 3.69 7.27 -11.99
CA SER A 81 2.37 6.66 -11.93
C SER A 81 1.33 7.62 -12.51
N PHE A 82 0.49 7.11 -13.40
CA PHE A 82 -0.59 7.87 -14.02
C PHE A 82 -1.91 7.57 -13.31
N SER A 83 -2.69 8.59 -12.97
CA SER A 83 -4.04 8.43 -12.41
C SER A 83 -4.98 9.50 -12.97
N LYS A 84 -6.04 9.08 -13.67
CA LYS A 84 -7.08 9.99 -14.17
C LYS A 84 -8.45 9.31 -14.15
N GLN A 85 -9.48 10.10 -13.90
CA GLN A 85 -10.85 9.68 -14.13
C GLN A 85 -11.20 9.85 -15.61
N ILE A 86 -11.50 8.76 -16.29
CA ILE A 86 -11.92 8.75 -17.69
C ILE A 86 -13.43 8.89 -17.72
N ASN A 87 -13.89 9.87 -18.50
CA ASN A 87 -15.29 10.07 -18.85
C ASN A 87 -15.52 9.72 -20.33
N PRO A 88 -16.77 9.52 -20.77
CA PRO A 88 -17.07 9.27 -22.18
C PRO A 88 -16.52 10.34 -23.13
N SER A 89 -16.44 11.60 -22.68
CA SER A 89 -15.90 12.74 -23.44
C SER A 89 -14.38 12.68 -23.66
N ASP A 90 -13.66 11.92 -22.85
CA ASP A 90 -12.20 11.76 -22.99
C ASP A 90 -11.84 10.72 -24.08
N LEU A 91 -12.81 9.95 -24.56
CA LEU A 91 -12.58 8.87 -25.52
C LEU A 91 -12.52 9.39 -26.94
N THR A 92 -11.58 8.87 -27.72
CA THR A 92 -11.51 9.05 -29.16
C THR A 92 -12.08 7.82 -29.87
N THR A 93 -12.73 7.99 -31.01
CA THR A 93 -13.21 6.84 -31.82
C THR A 93 -12.09 6.37 -32.74
N GLY A 94 -11.56 5.17 -32.49
CA GLY A 94 -10.60 4.50 -33.37
C GLY A 94 -11.27 3.45 -34.26
N ALA A 95 -10.46 2.74 -35.05
CA ALA A 95 -10.94 1.74 -36.01
C ALA A 95 -11.63 0.52 -35.35
N GLY A 96 -11.35 0.28 -34.07
CA GLY A 96 -11.89 -0.86 -33.30
C GLY A 96 -12.89 -0.49 -32.19
N GLY A 97 -13.29 0.78 -32.07
CA GLY A 97 -14.19 1.26 -31.02
C GLY A 97 -13.64 2.47 -30.25
N PRO A 98 -14.16 2.75 -29.03
CA PRO A 98 -13.65 3.85 -28.20
C PRO A 98 -12.26 3.55 -27.64
N GLU A 99 -11.36 4.51 -27.77
CA GLU A 99 -9.95 4.40 -27.42
C GLU A 99 -9.53 5.54 -26.49
N TYR A 100 -8.53 5.29 -25.64
CA TYR A 100 -7.89 6.30 -24.81
C TYR A 100 -6.38 6.09 -24.78
N THR A 101 -5.62 7.16 -25.00
CA THR A 101 -4.14 7.11 -24.94
C THR A 101 -3.64 7.64 -23.60
N VAL A 102 -2.86 6.81 -22.91
CA VAL A 102 -2.13 7.16 -21.69
C VAL A 102 -0.69 7.46 -22.06
N LEU A 103 -0.22 8.65 -21.66
CA LEU A 103 1.16 9.08 -21.80
C LEU A 103 1.84 8.96 -20.44
N LEU A 104 2.90 8.15 -20.36
CA LEU A 104 3.69 7.94 -19.15
C LEU A 104 5.03 8.67 -19.29
N GLU A 105 5.35 9.51 -18.30
CA GLU A 105 6.64 10.21 -18.27
C GLU A 105 7.69 9.33 -17.60
N ARG A 106 8.89 9.25 -18.19
CA ARG A 106 10.01 8.52 -17.59
C ARG A 106 10.44 9.23 -16.30
N ASN A 107 10.46 8.49 -15.20
CA ASN A 107 10.94 8.95 -13.91
C ASN A 107 11.83 7.88 -13.26
N VAL A 108 13.13 7.99 -13.50
CA VAL A 108 14.17 7.08 -12.98
C VAL A 108 14.53 7.34 -11.51
N GLN A 109 13.92 8.33 -10.85
CA GLN A 109 14.23 8.70 -9.46
C GLN A 109 13.17 8.24 -8.44
N ASN A 110 12.17 7.43 -8.83
CA ASN A 110 11.04 7.08 -7.96
C ASN A 110 10.67 5.59 -8.07
N ILE A 111 11.37 4.74 -7.31
CA ILE A 111 10.81 3.47 -6.84
C ILE A 111 10.18 3.79 -5.48
N GLN A 112 8.89 4.15 -5.48
CA GLN A 112 8.21 4.60 -4.26
C GLN A 112 7.75 3.40 -3.45
N GLU A 113 8.38 3.20 -2.30
CA GLU A 113 7.84 2.42 -1.20
C GLU A 113 6.71 3.23 -0.54
N VAL A 114 5.47 2.71 -0.62
CA VAL A 114 4.31 3.35 0.00
C VAL A 114 4.19 2.87 1.44
N VAL A 115 4.56 3.75 2.35
CA VAL A 115 4.39 3.59 3.80
C VAL A 115 3.02 4.19 4.18
N VAL A 116 2.07 3.37 4.61
CA VAL A 116 0.69 3.78 4.95
C VAL A 116 0.57 4.08 6.45
N THR A 117 1.22 5.13 6.95
CA THR A 117 1.00 5.61 8.32
C THR A 117 -0.49 5.94 8.48
N GLY A 118 -1.13 5.47 9.56
CA GLY A 118 -2.57 5.61 9.78
C GLY A 118 -3.03 7.04 10.07
N GLN A 119 -3.17 7.86 9.04
CA GLN A 119 -4.05 9.04 9.02
C GLN A 119 -5.02 8.94 7.84
N ALA A 120 -6.17 9.61 7.95
CA ALA A 120 -7.26 9.61 6.96
C ALA A 120 -6.85 10.09 5.54
N GLN A 121 -5.61 10.59 5.38
CA GLN A 121 -4.97 10.78 4.09
C GLN A 121 -3.56 10.17 4.11
N PRO A 122 -3.21 9.33 3.12
CA PRO A 122 -1.85 8.81 2.97
C PRO A 122 -0.92 9.97 2.60
N VAL A 123 -0.19 10.49 3.58
CA VAL A 123 0.89 11.44 3.33
C VAL A 123 2.04 10.65 2.71
N LEU A 124 2.41 11.02 1.49
CA LEU A 124 3.59 10.46 0.83
C LEU A 124 4.78 10.61 1.79
N ALA A 125 5.62 9.58 1.92
CA ALA A 125 6.88 9.68 2.68
C ALA A 125 7.75 10.89 2.24
N LYS A 126 7.48 11.44 1.04
CA LYS A 126 8.09 12.64 0.45
C LYS A 126 7.55 13.99 0.99
N GLN A 127 6.42 14.01 1.71
CA GLN A 127 5.81 15.21 2.31
C GLN A 127 6.08 15.34 3.82
N SER A 128 6.72 14.34 4.44
CA SER A 128 7.21 14.45 5.82
C SER A 128 8.58 15.12 5.80
N ILE A 129 8.75 16.22 6.53
CA ILE A 129 10.05 16.86 6.77
C ILE A 129 11.00 15.90 7.51
N TYR A 130 10.45 14.91 8.23
CA TYR A 130 11.19 13.91 8.99
C TYR A 130 11.36 12.62 8.19
N LYS A 131 12.60 12.10 8.17
CA LYS A 131 12.95 10.82 7.55
C LYS A 131 12.29 9.67 8.34
N VAL A 132 11.34 8.99 7.71
CA VAL A 132 10.70 7.79 8.27
C VAL A 132 11.50 6.57 7.83
N ASN A 133 12.07 5.84 8.79
CA ASN A 133 12.66 4.53 8.54
C ASN A 133 11.56 3.47 8.64
N THR A 134 11.49 2.56 7.67
CA THR A 134 10.45 1.52 7.61
C THR A 134 11.08 0.15 7.54
N ILE A 135 10.59 -0.76 8.37
CA ILE A 135 11.00 -2.17 8.39
C ILE A 135 9.79 -3.02 8.00
N SER A 136 9.87 -3.67 6.84
CA SER A 136 8.76 -4.44 6.28
C SER A 136 8.58 -5.80 6.97
N ALA A 137 7.38 -6.41 6.84
CA ALA A 137 7.12 -7.75 7.35
C ALA A 137 8.09 -8.80 6.79
N GLU A 138 8.51 -8.65 5.53
CA GLU A 138 9.49 -9.52 4.90
C GLU A 138 10.85 -9.41 5.59
N GLN A 139 11.31 -8.19 5.89
CA GLN A 139 12.57 -7.96 6.62
C GLN A 139 12.50 -8.51 8.04
N ILE A 140 11.38 -8.29 8.74
CA ILE A 140 11.15 -8.86 10.09
C ILE A 140 11.23 -10.39 10.04
N ALA A 141 10.59 -11.01 9.04
CA ALA A 141 10.60 -12.47 8.89
C ALA A 141 11.99 -13.02 8.56
N GLN A 142 12.74 -12.35 7.67
CA GLN A 142 14.11 -12.74 7.32
C GLN A 142 15.07 -12.66 8.52
N ARG A 143 14.86 -11.69 9.41
CA ARG A 143 15.63 -11.53 10.65
C ARG A 143 15.29 -12.55 11.73
N GLY A 144 14.23 -13.35 11.55
CA GLY A 144 13.76 -14.27 12.58
C GLY A 144 13.21 -13.58 13.84
N ALA A 145 12.92 -12.27 13.75
CA ALA A 145 12.50 -11.47 14.90
C ALA A 145 11.09 -11.83 15.36
N VAL A 146 10.91 -12.08 16.67
CA VAL A 146 9.62 -12.47 17.26
C VAL A 146 8.99 -11.36 18.10
N ASN A 147 9.81 -10.46 18.65
CA ASN A 147 9.40 -9.29 19.42
C ASN A 147 10.04 -8.00 18.86
N LEU A 148 9.61 -6.84 19.37
CA LEU A 148 10.12 -5.54 18.89
C LEU A 148 11.60 -5.34 19.23
N GLY A 149 12.07 -5.85 20.36
CA GLY A 149 13.48 -5.82 20.75
C GLY A 149 14.38 -6.49 19.71
N ASP A 150 13.98 -7.68 19.24
CA ASP A 150 14.69 -8.40 18.18
C ASP A 150 14.75 -7.57 16.88
N VAL A 151 13.64 -6.93 16.49
CA VAL A 151 13.59 -6.10 15.27
C VAL A 151 14.54 -4.92 15.36
N LEU A 152 14.50 -4.21 16.48
CA LEU A 152 15.29 -3.00 16.72
C LEU A 152 16.77 -3.31 16.96
N GLY A 153 17.11 -4.50 17.42
CA GLY A 153 18.50 -4.94 17.58
C GLY A 153 19.31 -4.98 16.27
N PHE A 154 18.64 -5.01 15.11
CA PHE A 154 19.28 -4.92 13.80
C PHE A 154 19.40 -3.50 13.26
N GLU A 155 18.83 -2.50 13.94
CA GLU A 155 18.76 -1.13 13.45
C GLU A 155 19.89 -0.28 14.03
N MET A 156 20.58 0.46 13.15
CA MET A 156 21.61 1.40 13.56
C MET A 156 21.00 2.56 14.36
N ASN A 157 21.76 3.08 15.34
CA ASN A 157 21.36 4.17 16.24
C ASN A 157 20.19 3.85 17.20
N GLN A 158 19.83 2.57 17.32
CA GLN A 158 19.00 2.05 18.40
C GLN A 158 19.89 1.30 19.37
N LEU A 159 19.79 1.61 20.66
CA LEU A 159 20.43 0.84 21.72
C LEU A 159 19.35 0.11 22.50
N ILE A 160 19.46 -1.22 22.56
CA ILE A 160 18.57 -2.06 23.34
C ILE A 160 19.21 -2.32 24.70
N ASN A 161 18.51 -1.91 25.76
CA ASN A 161 18.92 -2.21 27.13
C ASN A 161 18.01 -3.31 27.67
N ASN A 162 18.59 -4.35 28.24
CA ASN A 162 17.84 -5.41 28.89
C ASN A 162 18.03 -5.30 30.39
N ASP A 163 16.93 -5.14 31.11
CA ASP A 163 16.87 -5.19 32.56
C ASP A 163 16.17 -6.49 32.97
N ASN A 164 16.73 -7.21 33.95
CA ASN A 164 16.20 -8.51 34.37
C ASN A 164 14.82 -8.42 35.04
N ILE A 165 14.42 -7.24 35.51
CA ILE A 165 13.17 -6.99 36.23
C ILE A 165 12.20 -6.23 35.34
N LEU A 166 12.66 -5.18 34.66
CA LEU A 166 11.82 -4.27 33.87
C LEU A 166 11.70 -4.68 32.39
N GLY A 167 12.45 -5.68 31.95
CA GLY A 167 12.45 -6.17 30.58
C GLY A 167 13.32 -5.33 29.65
N SER A 168 13.01 -5.39 28.37
CA SER A 168 13.81 -4.77 27.31
C SER A 168 13.32 -3.35 26.98
N SER A 169 14.22 -2.39 26.81
CA SER A 169 13.91 -0.99 26.48
C SER A 169 14.78 -0.49 25.33
N VAL A 170 14.35 0.60 24.68
CA VAL A 170 15.07 1.22 23.56
C VAL A 170 15.52 2.63 23.90
N SER A 171 16.72 2.98 23.43
CA SER A 171 17.21 4.34 23.31
C SER A 171 17.47 4.71 21.85
N MET A 172 16.96 5.86 21.44
CA MET A 172 17.04 6.36 20.08
C MET A 172 17.85 7.66 20.08
N GLY A 173 19.02 7.65 19.42
CA GLY A 173 19.94 8.80 19.42
C GLY A 173 20.42 9.21 20.82
N GLY A 174 20.55 8.25 21.75
CA GLY A 174 20.98 8.49 23.13
C GLY A 174 19.85 8.82 24.11
N LEU A 175 18.62 9.02 23.64
CA LEU A 175 17.45 9.27 24.50
C LEU A 175 16.62 7.99 24.67
N GLY A 176 16.58 7.49 25.90
CA GLY A 176 15.89 6.24 26.26
C GLY A 176 14.55 6.41 26.97
N GLY A 177 13.85 5.28 27.08
CA GLY A 177 12.67 5.09 27.93
C GLY A 177 11.51 6.01 27.62
N GLN A 178 11.15 6.88 28.58
CA GLN A 178 10.01 7.78 28.43
C GLN A 178 10.17 8.76 27.27
N ASN A 179 11.37 8.90 26.69
CA ASN A 179 11.62 9.80 25.57
C ASN A 179 11.33 9.16 24.21
N VAL A 180 11.12 7.83 24.14
CA VAL A 180 10.77 7.12 22.91
C VAL A 180 9.31 6.67 22.99
N LYS A 181 8.45 7.22 22.14
CA LYS A 181 7.04 6.84 22.11
C LYS A 181 6.81 5.62 21.24
N ILE A 182 6.15 4.60 21.77
CA ILE A 182 5.77 3.41 21.03
C ILE A 182 4.25 3.41 20.80
N LEU A 183 3.84 3.18 19.56
CA LEU A 183 2.47 3.21 19.09
C LEU A 183 2.12 1.91 18.38
N VAL A 184 0.85 1.52 18.41
CA VAL A 184 0.27 0.49 17.53
C VAL A 184 -0.84 1.17 16.72
N ASN A 185 -0.70 1.19 15.40
CA ASN A 185 -1.61 1.89 14.49
C ASN A 185 -1.86 3.36 14.89
N GLY A 186 -0.83 4.05 15.36
CA GLY A 186 -0.93 5.44 15.84
C GLY A 186 -1.45 5.61 17.27
N ILE A 187 -1.88 4.54 17.94
CA ILE A 187 -2.38 4.58 19.33
C ILE A 187 -1.24 4.25 20.29
N PRO A 188 -0.96 5.08 21.33
CA PRO A 188 0.10 4.80 22.29
C PRO A 188 -0.09 3.50 23.05
N VAL A 189 0.99 2.73 23.17
CA VAL A 189 1.02 1.53 24.02
C VAL A 189 1.05 1.96 25.49
N ALA A 190 0.16 1.36 26.29
CA ALA A 190 0.10 1.52 27.74
C ALA A 190 1.00 0.49 28.45
N GLY A 191 1.20 0.65 29.76
CA GLY A 191 2.03 -0.27 30.56
C GLY A 191 3.49 0.17 30.68
N ARG A 192 3.72 1.46 30.96
CA ARG A 192 5.07 1.95 31.25
C ARG A 192 5.46 1.62 32.68
N GLU A 193 6.47 0.78 32.84
CA GLU A 193 7.14 0.51 34.11
C GLU A 193 8.37 1.42 34.20
N ASN A 194 8.41 2.33 35.19
CA ASN A 194 9.49 3.31 35.34
C ASN A 194 9.82 4.09 34.03
N GLY A 195 8.78 4.45 33.27
CA GLY A 195 8.90 5.19 32.00
C GLY A 195 9.22 4.34 30.76
N ASN A 196 9.52 3.05 30.92
CA ASN A 196 9.89 2.13 29.83
C ASN A 196 8.72 1.23 29.41
N ILE A 197 8.66 0.88 28.13
CA ILE A 197 7.80 -0.19 27.62
C ILE A 197 8.69 -1.41 27.37
N ASP A 198 8.32 -2.57 27.91
CA ASP A 198 9.02 -3.80 27.62
C ASP A 198 8.80 -4.23 26.16
N LEU A 199 9.85 -4.13 25.35
CA LEU A 199 9.81 -4.47 23.92
C LEU A 199 9.54 -5.97 23.68
N GLY A 200 9.85 -6.82 24.65
CA GLY A 200 9.63 -8.26 24.62
C GLY A 200 8.14 -8.62 24.60
N GLN A 201 7.29 -7.76 25.17
CA GLN A 201 5.83 -7.93 25.17
C GLN A 201 5.20 -7.53 23.84
N LEU A 202 5.90 -6.76 23.01
CA LEU A 202 5.41 -6.27 21.74
C LEU A 202 5.70 -7.27 20.63
N ASN A 203 4.65 -7.96 20.22
CA ASN A 203 4.78 -9.09 19.32
C ASN A 203 4.75 -8.71 17.84
N MET A 204 5.71 -9.22 17.06
CA MET A 204 5.86 -8.86 15.64
C MET A 204 5.01 -9.69 14.66
N ASN A 205 4.34 -10.75 15.12
CA ASN A 205 3.65 -11.69 14.23
C ASN A 205 2.47 -11.11 13.44
N ASN A 206 1.80 -10.10 13.98
CA ASN A 206 0.70 -9.43 13.28
C ASN A 206 1.08 -8.06 12.75
N ILE A 207 2.37 -7.75 12.73
CA ILE A 207 2.87 -6.48 12.24
C ILE A 207 3.12 -6.60 10.73
N LYS A 208 2.58 -5.64 9.99
CA LYS A 208 2.81 -5.45 8.56
C LYS A 208 4.13 -4.72 8.31
N ARG A 209 4.45 -3.75 9.18
CA ARG A 209 5.73 -3.03 9.19
C ARG A 209 5.89 -2.24 10.48
N VAL A 210 7.14 -1.94 10.81
CA VAL A 210 7.53 -0.99 11.87
C VAL A 210 7.96 0.31 11.21
N GLU A 211 7.44 1.43 11.68
CA GLU A 211 7.80 2.76 11.21
C GLU A 211 8.50 3.50 12.34
N MET A 212 9.64 4.12 12.06
CA MET A 212 10.43 4.81 13.06
C MET A 212 10.78 6.21 12.58
N ILE A 213 10.66 7.18 13.47
CA ILE A 213 11.07 8.56 13.24
C ILE A 213 11.97 8.97 14.39
N GLN A 214 13.20 9.34 14.07
CA GLN A 214 14.19 9.80 15.03
C GLN A 214 14.12 11.31 15.21
N GLY A 215 14.25 11.76 16.46
CA GLY A 215 14.26 13.17 16.83
C GLY A 215 12.97 13.64 17.50
N PRO A 216 12.85 14.95 17.75
CA PRO A 216 11.79 15.50 18.57
C PRO A 216 10.45 15.48 17.84
N MET A 217 9.58 14.55 18.22
CA MET A 217 8.27 14.34 17.63
C MET A 217 7.12 14.75 18.55
N SER A 218 7.43 15.46 19.64
CA SER A 218 6.46 15.88 20.66
C SER A 218 5.34 16.77 20.14
N VAL A 219 5.59 17.55 19.07
CA VAL A 219 4.57 18.40 18.43
C VAL A 219 3.48 17.56 17.75
N MET A 220 3.88 16.46 17.10
CA MET A 220 2.97 15.62 16.32
C MET A 220 2.33 14.50 17.14
N TYR A 221 3.04 14.01 18.16
CA TYR A 221 2.64 12.83 18.93
C TYR A 221 2.47 13.09 20.43
N GLY A 222 2.62 14.34 20.89
CA GLY A 222 2.46 14.74 22.30
C GLY A 222 3.66 14.41 23.18
N SER A 223 3.48 14.48 24.51
CA SER A 223 4.52 14.18 25.50
C SER A 223 5.20 12.81 25.27
N ASN A 224 6.43 12.62 25.76
CA ASN A 224 7.15 11.34 25.71
C ASN A 224 7.66 10.90 24.31
N ALA A 225 7.95 11.86 23.43
CA ALA A 225 8.43 11.61 22.05
C ALA A 225 9.66 12.48 21.68
N LEU A 226 10.52 12.78 22.65
CA LEU A 226 11.71 13.62 22.46
C LEU A 226 12.84 12.92 21.67
N GLY A 227 13.05 11.64 21.93
CA GLY A 227 14.03 10.81 21.20
C GLY A 227 13.51 10.30 19.86
N GLY A 228 12.19 10.08 19.78
CA GLY A 228 11.53 9.65 18.57
C GLY A 228 10.23 8.90 18.81
N VAL A 229 9.71 8.33 17.73
CA VAL A 229 8.48 7.55 17.69
C VAL A 229 8.73 6.26 16.95
N ILE A 230 8.21 5.16 17.50
CA ILE A 230 8.15 3.84 16.88
C ILE A 230 6.67 3.49 16.75
N ASN A 231 6.20 3.25 15.54
CA ASN A 231 4.82 2.93 15.24
C ASN A 231 4.71 1.55 14.58
N LEU A 232 4.01 0.64 15.24
CA LEU A 232 3.76 -0.71 14.78
C LEU A 232 2.46 -0.72 13.97
N ILE A 233 2.57 -0.98 12.66
CA ILE A 233 1.40 -1.07 11.80
C ILE A 233 0.97 -2.52 11.70
N THR A 234 -0.25 -2.85 12.13
CA THR A 234 -0.76 -4.22 12.07
C THR A 234 -1.25 -4.59 10.67
N ASN A 235 -1.31 -5.88 10.38
CA ASN A 235 -2.02 -6.36 9.19
C ASN A 235 -3.51 -6.06 9.30
N THR A 236 -4.12 -5.67 8.17
CA THR A 236 -5.58 -5.53 8.08
C THR A 236 -6.20 -6.93 8.06
N PRO A 237 -7.23 -7.21 8.86
CA PRO A 237 -7.97 -8.46 8.75
C PRO A 237 -8.52 -8.61 7.32
N THR A 238 -8.36 -9.79 6.75
CA THR A 238 -8.82 -10.10 5.39
C THR A 238 -9.79 -11.26 5.49
N ARG A 239 -10.96 -11.13 4.85
CA ARG A 239 -12.05 -12.12 4.85
C ARG A 239 -11.67 -13.55 4.38
N LYS A 240 -10.43 -13.77 3.94
CA LYS A 240 -9.88 -15.07 3.60
C LYS A 240 -9.19 -15.67 4.81
N LEU A 241 -9.66 -16.84 5.24
CA LEU A 241 -9.04 -17.62 6.30
C LEU A 241 -7.64 -18.09 5.84
N ASN A 242 -6.59 -17.55 6.46
CA ASN A 242 -5.21 -17.95 6.24
C ASN A 242 -4.66 -18.55 7.53
N PHE A 243 -4.21 -19.81 7.47
CA PHE A 243 -3.59 -20.50 8.60
C PHE A 243 -2.08 -20.62 8.38
N ASN A 244 -1.27 -20.20 9.35
CA ASN A 244 0.18 -20.29 9.34
C ASN A 244 0.67 -20.90 10.65
N VAL A 245 1.55 -21.90 10.57
CA VAL A 245 2.23 -22.49 11.72
C VAL A 245 3.73 -22.28 11.55
N ARG A 246 4.39 -21.76 12.58
CA ARG A 246 5.84 -21.58 12.63
C ARG A 246 6.37 -22.17 13.93
N THR A 247 7.42 -22.96 13.81
CA THR A 247 8.20 -23.47 14.94
C THR A 247 9.62 -22.90 14.84
N TYR A 248 10.21 -22.57 15.98
CA TYR A 248 11.54 -21.98 16.04
C TYR A 248 12.29 -22.51 17.27
N LEU A 249 13.55 -22.89 17.05
CA LEU A 249 14.43 -23.52 18.03
C LEU A 249 15.78 -22.80 17.98
N GLU A 250 16.26 -22.32 19.12
CA GLU A 250 17.61 -21.72 19.24
C GLU A 250 18.53 -22.58 20.11
N SER A 251 19.83 -22.57 19.78
CA SER A 251 20.88 -23.28 20.52
C SER A 251 21.02 -22.86 21.99
N ILE A 252 20.50 -21.69 22.38
CA ILE A 252 20.45 -21.21 23.77
C ILE A 252 19.24 -21.72 24.56
N GLY A 253 18.51 -22.72 24.04
CA GLY A 253 17.37 -23.33 24.73
C GLY A 253 16.06 -22.54 24.61
N ARG A 254 15.90 -21.66 23.61
CA ARG A 254 14.62 -21.01 23.32
C ARG A 254 13.78 -21.87 22.36
N TYR A 255 12.57 -22.19 22.80
CA TYR A 255 11.59 -22.96 22.04
C TYR A 255 10.36 -22.09 21.78
N ASN A 256 10.03 -21.84 20.52
CA ASN A 256 8.86 -21.06 20.13
C ASN A 256 7.97 -21.87 19.19
N PHE A 257 6.74 -22.14 19.61
CA PHE A 257 5.70 -22.78 18.79
C PHE A 257 4.58 -21.78 18.53
N ARG A 258 4.15 -21.64 17.28
CA ARG A 258 3.17 -20.60 16.94
C ARG A 258 2.21 -20.98 15.82
N GLY A 259 0.91 -20.86 16.10
CA GLY A 259 -0.16 -20.89 15.10
C GLY A 259 -0.78 -19.51 14.91
N LYS A 260 -1.13 -19.15 13.68
CA LYS A 260 -1.83 -17.92 13.32
C LYS A 260 -2.96 -18.26 12.36
N ALA A 261 -4.19 -17.91 12.70
CA ALA A 261 -5.32 -17.88 11.79
C ALA A 261 -5.70 -16.40 11.55
N VAL A 262 -5.78 -15.99 10.29
CA VAL A 262 -6.24 -14.63 9.91
C VAL A 262 -7.50 -14.79 9.09
N GLY A 263 -8.60 -14.16 9.50
CA GLY A 263 -9.87 -14.10 8.77
C GLY A 263 -10.45 -12.70 8.78
#